data_AF-A0A545SBK0-F1
#
_entry.id   AF-A0A545SBK0-F1
#
_cell.length_a   1.000
_cell.length_b   1.000
_cell.length_c   1.000
_cell.angle_alpha   90.00
_cell.angle_beta   90.00
_cell.angle_gamma   90.00
#
_symmetry.space_group_name_H-M   'P 1'
#
loop_
_entity.id
_entity.type
_entity.pdbx_description
1 polymer ?
#
loop_
_entity_poly.entity_id
_entity_poly.type
_entity_poly.pdbx_seq_one_letter_code
_entity_poly.pdbx_strand_id
1 'polypeptide(L)'
;MSDENFHALAKDAGNRLKNYILGYASGATGVFFLALSGDNVGSYSLFQQFCLIVALVFFVATVALCLYELHIDARRFFNIAFQNSRPASERSWELNEHYKKLRVRLIYASYITVALGTIASVAFLVARVT
;
A
#
# COMPACT_ATOMS: atom_id res chain seq x y z
N MET A 1 12.29 -9.60 25.91
CA MET A 1 10.96 -9.47 25.26
C MET A 1 10.44 -10.87 25.06
N SER A 2 9.29 -11.22 25.62
CA SER A 2 8.62 -12.52 25.38
C SER A 2 8.14 -12.62 23.93
N ASP A 3 8.06 -13.84 23.40
CA ASP A 3 7.59 -14.11 22.02
C ASP A 3 6.17 -13.57 21.77
N GLU A 4 5.32 -13.55 22.79
CA GLU A 4 3.98 -12.95 22.74
C GLU A 4 3.99 -11.47 22.36
N ASN A 5 4.98 -10.70 22.85
CA ASN A 5 5.12 -9.29 22.51
C ASN A 5 5.53 -9.09 21.04
N PHE A 6 6.35 -9.99 20.48
CA PHE A 6 6.71 -9.95 19.06
C PHE A 6 5.53 -10.30 18.16
N HIS A 7 4.73 -11.29 18.55
CA HIS A 7 3.53 -11.66 17.81
C HIS A 7 2.48 -10.54 17.82
N ALA A 8 2.27 -9.89 18.98
CA ALA A 8 1.36 -8.76 19.09
C ALA A 8 1.80 -7.57 18.21
N LEU A 9 3.10 -7.24 18.19
CA LEU A 9 3.65 -6.17 17.35
C LEU A 9 3.51 -6.47 15.85
N ALA A 10 3.80 -7.69 15.41
CA ALA A 10 3.62 -8.11 14.03
C ALA A 10 2.13 -8.06 13.61
N LYS A 11 1.23 -8.47 14.52
CA LYS A 11 -0.22 -8.41 14.29
C LYS A 11 -0.72 -6.97 14.21
N ASP A 12 -0.25 -6.06 15.06
CA ASP A 12 -0.64 -4.64 15.01
C ASP A 12 -0.15 -3.96 13.72
N ALA A 13 1.11 -4.20 13.33
CA ALA A 13 1.66 -3.67 12.08
C ALA A 13 0.86 -4.16 10.86
N GLY A 14 0.54 -5.46 10.81
CA GLY A 14 -0.29 -6.05 9.76
C GLY A 14 -1.71 -5.47 9.74
N ASN A 15 -2.33 -5.27 10.92
CA ASN A 15 -3.66 -4.68 11.03
C ASN A 15 -3.70 -3.21 10.57
N ARG A 16 -2.70 -2.40 10.92
CA ARG A 16 -2.60 -1.01 10.44
C ARG A 16 -2.50 -0.94 8.92
N LEU A 17 -1.64 -1.77 8.34
CA LEU A 17 -1.46 -1.82 6.89
C LEU A 17 -2.70 -2.36 6.18
N LYS A 18 -3.37 -3.37 6.76
CA LYS A 18 -4.66 -3.86 6.28
C LYS A 18 -5.71 -2.75 6.27
N ASN A 19 -5.85 -2.00 7.37
CA ASN A 19 -6.81 -0.89 7.44
C ASN A 19 -6.48 0.20 6.42
N TYR A 20 -5.19 0.51 6.22
CA TYR A 20 -4.73 1.44 5.18
C TYR A 20 -5.15 0.96 3.79
N ILE A 21 -4.81 -0.28 3.41
CA ILE A 21 -5.20 -0.88 2.13
C ILE A 21 -6.73 -0.90 1.96
N LEU A 22 -7.47 -1.28 3.00
CA LEU A 22 -8.93 -1.38 2.95
C LEU A 22 -9.59 -0.01 2.72
N GLY A 23 -9.05 1.04 3.35
CA GLY A 23 -9.48 2.42 3.15
C GLY A 23 -9.33 2.83 1.67
N TYR A 24 -8.15 2.66 1.09
CA TYR A 24 -7.95 3.00 -0.33
C TYR A 24 -8.71 2.11 -1.29
N ALA A 25 -8.80 0.80 -1.01
CA ALA A 25 -9.58 -0.11 -1.83
C ALA A 25 -11.05 0.33 -1.85
N SER A 26 -11.64 0.64 -0.69
CA SER A 26 -13.03 1.11 -0.61
C SER A 26 -13.25 2.45 -1.33
N GLY A 27 -12.32 3.40 -1.19
CA GLY A 27 -12.38 4.69 -1.89
C GLY A 27 -12.27 4.54 -3.40
N ALA A 28 -11.29 3.74 -3.87
CA ALA A 28 -11.13 3.43 -5.29
C ALA A 28 -12.37 2.72 -5.84
N THR A 29 -12.90 1.71 -5.13
CA THR A 29 -14.15 1.03 -5.52
C THR A 29 -15.31 2.01 -5.63
N GLY A 30 -15.46 2.97 -4.72
CA GLY A 30 -16.49 4.01 -4.82
C GLY A 30 -16.38 4.85 -6.10
N VAL A 31 -15.16 5.30 -6.44
CA VAL A 31 -14.90 6.09 -7.66
C VAL A 31 -15.17 5.25 -8.92
N PHE A 32 -14.69 4.01 -8.97
CA PHE A 32 -14.93 3.12 -10.11
C PHE A 32 -16.39 2.70 -10.22
N PHE A 33 -17.08 2.46 -9.11
CA PHE A 33 -18.50 2.17 -9.12
C PHE A 33 -19.29 3.36 -9.69
N LEU A 34 -18.99 4.59 -9.25
CA LEU A 34 -19.61 5.78 -9.81
C LEU A 34 -19.31 5.95 -11.31
N ALA A 35 -18.09 5.62 -11.74
CA ALA A 35 -17.71 5.62 -13.15
C ALA A 35 -18.41 4.50 -13.97
N LEU A 36 -18.79 3.39 -13.37
CA LEU A 36 -19.46 2.28 -14.06
C LEU A 36 -20.99 2.40 -14.03
N SER A 37 -21.55 3.04 -12.99
CA SER A 37 -22.99 3.20 -12.79
C SER A 37 -23.59 4.40 -13.51
N GLY A 38 -22.79 5.26 -14.14
CA GLY A 38 -23.31 6.36 -14.94
C GLY A 38 -23.92 5.86 -16.25
N ASP A 39 -25.13 6.32 -16.59
CA ASP A 39 -25.88 5.94 -17.81
C ASP A 39 -25.15 6.16 -19.15
N ASN A 40 -23.96 6.77 -19.13
CA ASN A 40 -23.19 7.18 -20.30
C ASN A 40 -21.74 6.65 -20.28
N VAL A 41 -21.51 5.39 -19.91
CA VAL A 41 -20.16 4.76 -20.00
C VAL A 41 -19.55 4.89 -21.40
N GLY A 42 -20.39 5.01 -22.45
CA GLY A 42 -19.97 5.23 -23.83
C GLY A 42 -19.66 6.68 -24.23
N SER A 43 -19.92 7.69 -23.37
CA SER A 43 -19.72 9.11 -23.70
C SER A 43 -18.52 9.75 -22.99
N TYR A 44 -17.64 8.96 -22.37
CA TYR A 44 -16.49 9.52 -21.67
C TYR A 44 -15.54 10.22 -22.63
N SER A 45 -15.13 11.44 -22.28
CA SER A 45 -14.10 12.13 -23.02
C SER A 45 -12.76 11.40 -22.86
N LEU A 46 -11.86 11.56 -23.83
CA LEU A 46 -10.52 10.98 -23.77
C LEU A 46 -9.79 11.35 -22.47
N PHE A 47 -10.02 12.56 -21.95
CA PHE A 47 -9.47 13.01 -20.67
C PHE A 47 -10.03 12.22 -19.47
N GLN A 48 -11.34 12.00 -19.42
CA GLN A 48 -11.99 11.23 -18.35
C GLN A 48 -11.53 9.76 -18.35
N GLN A 49 -11.44 9.14 -19.54
CA GLN A 49 -10.91 7.79 -19.69
C GLN A 49 -9.46 7.69 -19.24
N PHE A 50 -8.63 8.66 -19.66
CA PHE A 50 -7.23 8.72 -19.25
C PHE A 50 -7.10 8.84 -17.72
N CYS A 51 -7.85 9.74 -17.09
CA CYS A 51 -7.84 9.90 -15.63
C CYS A 51 -8.24 8.61 -14.89
N LEU A 52 -9.27 7.89 -15.37
CA LEU A 52 -9.69 6.61 -14.79
C LEU A 52 -8.63 5.53 -14.92
N ILE A 53 -8.00 5.39 -16.09
CA ILE A 53 -6.94 4.40 -16.31
C ILE A 53 -5.74 4.72 -15.42
N VAL A 54 -5.32 5.98 -15.37
CA VAL A 54 -4.21 6.43 -14.52
C VAL A 54 -4.53 6.15 -13.05
N ALA A 55 -5.72 6.52 -12.58
CA ALA A 55 -6.17 6.22 -11.22
C ALA A 55 -6.12 4.72 -10.93
N LEU A 56 -6.61 3.88 -11.85
CA LEU A 56 -6.63 2.43 -11.69
C LEU A 56 -5.22 1.86 -11.51
N VAL A 57 -4.31 2.22 -12.42
CA VAL A 57 -2.92 1.75 -12.40
C VAL A 57 -2.26 2.16 -11.08
N PHE A 58 -2.45 3.39 -10.62
CA PHE A 58 -1.85 3.88 -9.38
C PHE A 58 -2.45 3.22 -8.13
N PHE A 59 -3.75 2.96 -8.10
CA PHE A 59 -4.35 2.23 -6.97
C PHE A 59 -3.89 0.77 -6.93
N VAL A 60 -3.82 0.08 -8.07
CA VAL A 60 -3.29 -1.29 -8.14
C VAL A 60 -1.81 -1.32 -7.72
N ALA A 61 -0.99 -0.38 -8.22
CA ALA A 61 0.41 -0.26 -7.84
C ALA A 61 0.56 0.01 -6.33
N THR A 62 -0.29 0.85 -5.75
CA THR A 62 -0.32 1.09 -4.30
C THR A 62 -0.58 -0.19 -3.53
N VAL A 63 -1.59 -0.97 -3.93
CA VAL A 63 -1.94 -2.23 -3.25
C VAL A 63 -0.77 -3.20 -3.33
N ALA A 64 -0.14 -3.34 -4.50
CA ALA A 64 1.04 -4.18 -4.68
C ALA A 64 2.22 -3.74 -3.80
N LEU A 65 2.49 -2.44 -3.72
CA LEU A 65 3.54 -1.87 -2.86
C LEU A 65 3.26 -2.12 -1.38
N CYS A 66 2.01 -1.96 -0.94
CA CYS A 66 1.62 -2.23 0.45
C CYS A 66 1.75 -3.73 0.77
N LEU A 67 1.32 -4.62 -0.12
CA LEU A 67 1.51 -6.06 0.07
C LEU A 67 3.00 -6.44 0.13
N TYR A 68 3.83 -5.79 -0.68
CA TYR A 68 5.27 -6.01 -0.65
C TYR A 68 5.91 -5.45 0.63
N GLU A 69 5.45 -4.29 1.13
CA GLU A 69 5.84 -3.76 2.44
C GLU A 69 5.52 -4.76 3.56
N LEU A 70 4.33 -5.36 3.54
CA LEU A 70 3.94 -6.39 4.50
C LEU A 70 4.87 -7.59 4.47
N HIS A 71 5.24 -8.05 3.26
CA HIS A 71 6.16 -9.16 3.08
C HIS A 71 7.55 -8.85 3.67
N ILE A 72 8.05 -7.64 3.45
CA ILE A 72 9.34 -7.19 4.01
C ILE A 72 9.27 -7.07 5.53
N ASP A 73 8.19 -6.53 6.09
CA ASP A 73 8.02 -6.43 7.54
C ASP A 73 7.95 -7.82 8.19
N ALA A 74 7.24 -8.78 7.59
CA ALA A 74 7.20 -10.16 8.05
C ALA A 74 8.60 -10.81 8.04
N ARG A 75 9.35 -10.67 6.94
CA ARG A 75 10.74 -11.17 6.86
C ARG A 75 11.64 -10.53 7.91
N ARG A 76 11.48 -9.23 8.16
CA ARG A 76 12.24 -8.50 9.16
C ARG A 76 11.98 -9.03 10.56
N PHE A 77 10.71 -9.24 10.95
CA PHE A 77 10.38 -9.80 12.25
C PHE A 77 10.93 -11.21 12.41
N PHE A 78 10.82 -12.05 11.38
CA PHE A 78 11.41 -13.39 11.40
C PHE A 78 12.93 -13.35 11.58
N ASN A 79 13.63 -12.48 10.85
CA ASN A 79 15.08 -12.32 10.98
C ASN A 79 15.48 -11.81 12.37
N ILE A 80 14.72 -10.88 12.96
CA ILE A 80 14.97 -10.41 14.33
C ILE A 80 14.81 -11.55 15.34
N ALA A 81 13.75 -12.36 15.22
CA ALA A 81 13.54 -13.51 16.08
C ALA A 81 14.68 -14.54 15.94
N PHE A 82 15.07 -14.85 14.70
CA PHE A 82 16.16 -15.76 14.38
C PHE A 82 17.53 -15.28 14.87
N GLN A 83 17.81 -13.98 14.81
CA GLN A 83 19.05 -13.42 15.36
C GLN A 83 19.03 -13.37 16.89
N ASN A 84 17.86 -13.16 17.51
CA ASN A 84 17.73 -13.18 18.96
C ASN A 84 17.89 -14.58 19.56
N SER A 85 17.57 -15.64 18.82
CA SER A 85 17.82 -17.02 19.27
C SER A 85 19.30 -17.42 19.20
N ARG A 86 20.15 -16.63 18.51
CA ARG A 86 21.61 -16.85 18.47
C ARG A 86 22.34 -16.21 19.67
N PRO A 87 23.50 -16.77 20.07
CA PRO A 87 24.39 -16.16 21.05
C PRO A 87 24.79 -14.75 20.63
N ALA A 88 24.96 -13.84 21.59
CA ALA A 88 25.22 -12.41 21.33
C ALA A 88 26.45 -12.14 20.45
N SER A 89 27.45 -13.02 20.47
CA SER A 89 28.68 -12.94 19.67
C SER A 89 28.49 -13.26 18.19
N GLU A 90 27.38 -13.90 17.80
CA GLU A 90 27.10 -14.35 16.42
C GLU A 90 25.94 -13.57 15.76
N ARG A 91 25.40 -12.55 16.45
CA ARG A 91 24.28 -11.76 15.93
C ARG A 91 24.76 -10.80 14.85
N SER A 92 24.10 -10.81 13.69
CA SER A 92 24.31 -9.81 12.64
C SER A 92 23.05 -9.02 12.34
N TRP A 93 23.18 -7.71 12.21
CA TRP A 93 22.07 -6.78 11.98
C TRP A 93 22.04 -6.20 10.56
N GLU A 94 22.99 -6.57 9.70
CA GLU A 94 23.12 -6.03 8.34
C GLU A 94 21.86 -6.24 7.49
N LEU A 95 21.28 -7.44 7.53
CA LEU A 95 20.02 -7.76 6.86
C LEU A 95 18.84 -6.94 7.40
N ASN A 96 18.83 -6.65 8.71
CA ASN A 96 17.78 -5.84 9.33
C ASN A 96 17.89 -4.37 8.90
N GLU A 97 19.10 -3.82 8.79
CA GLU A 97 19.32 -2.48 8.24
C GLU A 97 18.89 -2.38 6.78
N HIS A 98 19.20 -3.40 5.96
CA HIS A 98 18.77 -3.46 4.58
C HIS A 98 17.24 -3.41 4.46
N TYR A 99 16.53 -4.24 5.25
CA TYR A 99 15.07 -4.23 5.28
C TYR A 99 14.50 -2.89 5.77
N LYS A 100 15.15 -2.22 6.73
CA LYS A 100 14.73 -0.89 7.19
C LYS A 100 14.81 0.16 6.07
N LYS A 101 15.91 0.18 5.31
CA LYS A 101 16.07 1.10 4.15
C LYS A 101 15.06 0.79 3.05
N LEU A 102 14.85 -0.50 2.74
CA LEU A 102 13.89 -0.93 1.73
C LEU A 102 12.45 -0.53 2.11
N ARG A 103 12.05 -0.78 3.36
CA ARG A 103 10.73 -0.42 3.88
C ARG A 103 10.43 1.06 3.73
N VAL A 104 11.38 1.94 4.09
CA VAL A 104 11.20 3.40 3.95
C VAL A 104 10.95 3.77 2.48
N ARG A 105 11.70 3.19 1.53
CA ARG A 105 11.48 3.42 0.10
C ARG A 105 10.10 2.96 -0.35
N LEU A 106 9.64 1.81 0.14
CA LEU A 106 8.32 1.27 -0.19
C LEU A 106 7.18 2.15 0.34
N ILE A 107 7.33 2.66 1.57
CA ILE A 107 6.37 3.61 2.16
C ILE A 107 6.29 4.89 1.33
N TYR A 108 7.43 5.48 0.96
CA TYR A 108 7.43 6.67 0.11
C TYR A 108 6.83 6.39 -1.26
N ALA A 109 7.16 5.26 -1.88
CA ALA A 109 6.59 4.86 -3.16
C ALA A 109 5.06 4.69 -3.05
N SER A 110 4.56 4.03 -2.00
CA SER A 110 3.12 3.83 -1.81
C SER A 110 2.37 5.14 -1.58
N TYR A 111 2.95 6.09 -0.85
CA TYR A 111 2.38 7.43 -0.70
C TYR A 111 2.32 8.19 -2.03
N ILE A 112 3.38 8.14 -2.84
CA ILE A 112 3.40 8.80 -4.14
C ILE A 112 2.34 8.20 -5.06
N THR A 113 2.25 6.87 -5.14
CA THR A 113 1.25 6.21 -6.01
C THR A 113 -0.17 6.51 -5.55
N VAL A 114 -0.44 6.52 -4.24
CA VAL A 114 -1.73 6.93 -3.69
C VAL A 114 -2.09 8.35 -4.07
N ALA A 115 -1.15 9.28 -3.88
CA ALA A 115 -1.39 10.69 -4.14
C ALA A 115 -1.74 10.91 -5.62
N LEU A 116 -0.97 10.30 -6.53
CA LEU A 116 -1.23 10.38 -7.97
C LEU A 116 -2.57 9.74 -8.35
N GLY A 117 -2.90 8.57 -7.79
CA GLY A 117 -4.19 7.90 -8.03
C GLY A 117 -5.38 8.71 -7.51
N THR A 118 -5.22 9.37 -6.36
CA THR A 118 -6.24 10.23 -5.75
C THR A 118 -6.43 11.50 -6.58
N ILE A 119 -5.34 12.16 -6.99
CA ILE A 119 -5.41 13.36 -7.85
C ILE A 119 -6.10 13.05 -9.17
N ALA A 120 -5.75 11.94 -9.82
CA ALA A 120 -6.39 11.51 -11.06
C ALA A 120 -7.89 11.22 -10.85
N SER A 121 -8.26 10.60 -9.73
CA SER A 121 -9.64 10.34 -9.37
C SER A 121 -10.45 11.61 -9.12
N VAL A 122 -9.88 12.58 -8.39
CA VAL A 122 -10.50 13.90 -8.16
C VAL A 122 -10.65 14.66 -9.47
N ALA A 123 -9.62 14.65 -10.32
CA ALA A 123 -9.69 15.28 -11.64
C ALA A 123 -10.80 14.66 -12.51
N PHE A 124 -10.95 13.34 -12.49
CA PHE A 124 -12.06 12.65 -13.14
C PHE A 124 -13.41 13.11 -12.59
N LEU A 125 -13.58 13.13 -11.26
CA LEU A 125 -14.84 13.54 -10.64
C LEU A 125 -15.21 14.99 -10.98
N VAL A 126 -14.25 15.91 -10.92
CA VAL A 126 -14.46 17.32 -11.29
C VAL A 126 -14.86 17.42 -12.76
N ALA A 127 -14.14 16.74 -13.66
CA ALA A 127 -14.45 16.73 -15.08
C ALA A 127 -15.75 16.01 -15.43
N ARG A 128 -16.32 15.22 -14.51
CA ARG A 128 -17.59 14.51 -14.69
C ARG A 128 -18.78 15.33 -14.20
N VAL A 129 -18.58 16.12 -13.15
CA VAL A 129 -19.59 17.01 -12.56
C VAL A 129 -19.71 18.34 -13.32
N THR A 130 -18.60 18.81 -13.91
CA THR A 130 -18.56 20.03 -14.76
C THR A 130 -18.90 19.67 -16.19
#